data_AF-A0A2H0P981-F1
#
_entry.id   AF-A0A2H0P981-F1
#
_cell.length_a   1.000
_cell.length_b   1.000
_cell.length_c   1.000
_cell.angle_alpha   90.00
_cell.angle_beta   90.00
_cell.angle_gamma   90.00
#
_symmetry.space_group_name_H-M   'P 1'
#
loop_
_entity.id
_entity.type
_entity.pdbx_description
1 polymer ?
#
loop_
_entity_poly.entity_id
_entity_poly.type
_entity_poly.pdbx_seq_one_letter_code
_entity_poly.pdbx_strand_id
1 'polypeptide(L)'
;GKAVVFDSEEAAMSAIMKGRIKKGTIIVIRYEGPKGSPGMREMLSPTAAIMGMGLGDDVALITDGRFSGGTRGPCIGHISPEAAAGGPIACVKNGDKITMDIPARRLTLNISDAELRKRMRSLKARKPKAG
;
A
#
# COMPACT_ATOMS: atom_id res chain seq x y z
N GLY A 1 3.84 2.23 -11.68
CA GLY A 1 2.38 2.30 -11.82
C GLY A 1 1.81 3.54 -11.15
N LYS A 2 0.49 3.75 -11.23
CA LYS A 2 -0.23 4.83 -10.51
C LYS A 2 -0.77 4.30 -9.18
N ALA A 3 -0.59 5.05 -8.11
CA ALA A 3 -1.04 4.67 -6.78
C ALA A 3 -2.57 4.72 -6.66
N VAL A 4 -3.17 3.70 -6.07
CA VAL A 4 -4.53 3.73 -5.52
C VAL A 4 -4.42 3.35 -4.04
N VAL A 5 -4.79 4.30 -3.18
CA VAL A 5 -4.45 4.30 -1.75
C VAL A 5 -5.67 3.96 -0.92
N PHE A 6 -5.50 3.02 0.00
CA PHE A 6 -6.47 2.56 0.96
C PHE A 6 -5.88 2.60 2.36
N ASP A 7 -6.72 2.95 3.33
CA ASP A 7 -6.32 3.04 4.74
C ASP A 7 -6.66 1.77 5.54
N SER A 8 -7.17 0.74 4.87
CA SER A 8 -7.41 -0.57 5.45
C SER A 8 -7.53 -1.65 4.37
N GLU A 9 -7.31 -2.90 4.76
CA GLU A 9 -7.49 -4.06 3.89
C GLU A 9 -8.93 -4.13 3.35
N GLU A 10 -9.93 -3.88 4.21
CA GLU A 10 -11.35 -4.01 3.86
C GLU A 10 -11.75 -3.00 2.76
N ALA A 11 -11.21 -1.79 2.81
CA ALA A 11 -11.44 -0.78 1.79
C ALA A 11 -10.80 -1.17 0.44
N ALA A 12 -9.58 -1.74 0.49
CA ALA A 12 -8.89 -2.24 -0.71
C ALA A 12 -9.68 -3.40 -1.32
N MET A 13 -10.09 -4.38 -0.51
CA MET A 13 -10.92 -5.50 -0.93
C MET A 13 -12.21 -5.05 -1.59
N SER A 14 -12.94 -4.11 -0.99
CA SER A 14 -14.18 -3.58 -1.57
C SER A 14 -13.94 -2.96 -2.95
N ALA A 15 -12.83 -2.25 -3.15
CA ALA A 15 -12.50 -1.64 -4.44
C ALA A 15 -12.09 -2.67 -5.50
N ILE A 16 -11.33 -3.70 -5.11
CA ILE A 16 -10.96 -4.82 -5.98
C ILE A 16 -12.22 -5.54 -6.46
N MET A 17 -13.09 -5.96 -5.54
CA MET A 17 -14.33 -6.68 -5.85
C MET A 17 -15.32 -5.87 -6.69
N LYS A 18 -15.29 -4.54 -6.59
CA LYS A 18 -16.10 -3.62 -7.42
C LYS A 18 -15.48 -3.34 -8.80
N GLY A 19 -14.38 -4.00 -9.17
CA GLY A 19 -13.73 -3.80 -10.47
C GLY A 19 -13.12 -2.41 -10.64
N ARG A 20 -12.79 -1.71 -9.54
CA ARG A 20 -12.26 -0.33 -9.59
C ARG A 20 -10.75 -0.26 -9.82
N ILE A 21 -10.08 -1.42 -9.85
CA ILE A 21 -8.63 -1.53 -10.08
C ILE A 21 -8.38 -1.78 -11.56
N LYS A 22 -7.43 -1.04 -12.13
CA LYS A 22 -7.05 -1.13 -13.55
C LYS A 22 -5.61 -1.63 -13.70
N LYS A 23 -5.25 -2.13 -14.88
CA LYS A 23 -3.87 -2.48 -15.22
C LYS A 23 -2.91 -1.31 -15.00
N GLY A 24 -1.69 -1.59 -14.54
CA GLY A 24 -0.66 -0.60 -14.22
C GLY A 24 -0.88 0.13 -12.89
N THR A 25 -1.81 -0.34 -12.05
CA THR A 25 -2.08 0.20 -10.71
C THR A 25 -1.10 -0.35 -9.69
N ILE A 26 -0.70 0.50 -8.74
CA ILE A 26 -0.04 0.08 -7.50
C ILE A 26 -1.01 0.34 -6.37
N ILE A 27 -1.57 -0.72 -5.80
CA ILE A 27 -2.45 -0.66 -4.64
C ILE A 27 -1.58 -0.42 -3.41
N VAL A 28 -1.88 0.64 -2.66
CA VAL A 28 -1.19 1.01 -1.43
C VAL A 28 -2.15 0.80 -0.27
N ILE A 29 -1.90 -0.18 0.58
CA ILE A 29 -2.69 -0.44 1.79
C ILE A 29 -1.86 -0.01 2.98
N ARG A 30 -2.27 1.04 3.67
CA ARG A 30 -1.50 1.63 4.78
C ARG A 30 -2.29 1.62 6.09
N TYR A 31 -1.58 1.85 7.19
CA TYR A 31 -2.09 1.71 8.56
C TYR A 31 -2.42 0.26 8.94
N GLU A 32 -1.78 -0.72 8.30
CA GLU A 32 -1.86 -2.14 8.68
C GLU A 32 -0.56 -2.63 9.36
N GLY A 33 0.37 -1.70 9.63
CA GLY A 33 1.57 -1.94 10.43
C GLY A 33 1.28 -2.10 11.93
N PRO A 34 2.31 -2.42 12.74
CA PRO A 34 2.17 -2.78 14.16
C PRO A 34 1.40 -1.76 15.02
N LYS A 35 1.56 -0.45 14.78
CA LYS A 35 0.80 0.59 15.49
C LYS A 35 -0.52 0.94 14.82
N GLY A 36 -0.60 0.86 13.49
CA GLY A 36 -1.80 1.22 12.74
C GLY A 36 -2.94 0.21 12.92
N SER A 37 -2.60 -1.08 12.90
CA SER A 37 -3.48 -2.24 13.09
C SER A 37 -2.77 -3.11 14.12
N PRO A 38 -3.13 -3.01 15.42
CA PRO A 38 -2.46 -3.75 16.48
C PRO A 38 -2.28 -5.22 16.09
N GLY A 39 -1.04 -5.71 16.11
CA GLY A 39 -0.71 -7.09 15.75
C GLY A 39 -0.32 -7.33 14.27
N MET A 40 -0.27 -6.29 13.42
CA MET A 40 0.24 -6.38 12.04
C MET A 40 -0.41 -7.52 11.25
N ARG A 41 -1.72 -7.40 10.99
CA ARG A 41 -2.54 -8.46 10.37
C ARG A 41 -1.94 -8.97 9.06
N GLU A 42 -2.05 -10.29 8.86
CA GLU A 42 -1.58 -10.96 7.64
C GLU A 42 -2.65 -10.89 6.55
N MET A 43 -2.29 -10.29 5.41
CA MET A 43 -3.19 -10.13 4.27
C MET A 43 -2.93 -11.20 3.22
N LEU A 44 -3.96 -11.97 2.86
CA LEU A 44 -3.97 -12.90 1.73
C LEU A 44 -5.09 -12.56 0.73
N SER A 45 -6.20 -12.02 1.22
CA SER A 45 -7.41 -11.79 0.43
C SER A 45 -7.19 -10.82 -0.75
N PRO A 46 -6.49 -9.67 -0.60
CA PRO A 46 -6.32 -8.71 -1.69
C PRO A 46 -5.50 -9.27 -2.86
N THR A 47 -4.46 -10.04 -2.55
CA THR A 47 -3.57 -10.62 -3.55
C THR A 47 -4.29 -11.74 -4.30
N ALA A 48 -5.02 -12.60 -3.59
CA ALA A 48 -5.83 -13.66 -4.20
C ALA A 48 -6.93 -13.09 -5.12
N ALA A 49 -7.60 -12.01 -4.70
CA ALA A 49 -8.63 -11.36 -5.51
C ALA A 49 -8.07 -10.75 -6.80
N ILE A 50 -6.91 -10.09 -6.75
CA ILE A 50 -6.24 -9.55 -7.94
C ILE A 50 -5.83 -10.66 -8.91
N MET A 51 -5.32 -11.79 -8.39
CA MET A 51 -5.02 -12.96 -9.22
C MET A 51 -6.29 -13.52 -9.88
N GLY A 52 -7.38 -13.67 -9.12
CA GLY A 52 -8.67 -14.16 -9.64
C GLY A 52 -9.28 -13.26 -10.72
N MET A 53 -8.96 -11.97 -10.72
CA MET A 53 -9.35 -11.03 -11.78
C MET A 53 -8.44 -11.07 -13.02
N GLY A 54 -7.41 -11.91 -13.03
CA GLY A 54 -6.42 -11.97 -14.13
C GLY A 54 -5.51 -10.74 -14.20
N LEU A 55 -5.33 -10.02 -13.09
CA LEU A 55 -4.53 -8.79 -13.01
C LEU A 55 -3.18 -9.00 -12.29
N GLY A 56 -2.79 -10.25 -12.03
CA GLY A 56 -1.61 -10.62 -11.23
C GLY A 56 -0.28 -10.06 -11.73
N ASP A 57 -0.12 -9.93 -13.05
CA ASP A 57 1.11 -9.40 -13.67
C ASP A 57 1.03 -7.89 -13.95
N ASP A 58 -0.18 -7.31 -13.85
CA ASP A 58 -0.45 -5.92 -14.22
C ASP A 58 -0.58 -4.99 -13.02
N VAL A 59 -0.81 -5.53 -11.82
CA VAL A 59 -1.11 -4.79 -10.59
C VAL A 59 -0.16 -5.22 -9.48
N ALA A 60 0.45 -4.23 -8.82
CA ALA A 60 1.28 -4.47 -7.65
C ALA A 60 0.56 -4.05 -6.36
N LEU A 61 0.92 -4.70 -5.25
CA LEU A 61 0.39 -4.37 -3.93
C LEU A 61 1.55 -4.01 -2.99
N ILE A 62 1.41 -2.92 -2.25
CA ILE A 62 2.37 -2.50 -1.25
C ILE A 62 1.69 -2.17 0.08
N THR A 63 2.34 -2.50 1.20
CA THR A 63 1.78 -2.25 2.53
C THR A 63 2.83 -2.08 3.63
N ASP A 64 2.47 -1.35 4.68
CA ASP A 64 3.19 -1.31 5.97
C ASP A 64 2.83 -2.47 6.90
N GLY A 65 1.80 -3.25 6.57
CA GLY A 65 1.47 -4.54 7.19
C GLY A 65 2.25 -5.70 6.56
N ARG A 66 1.71 -6.92 6.61
CA ARG A 66 2.36 -8.12 6.07
C ARG A 66 1.46 -8.87 5.09
N PHE A 67 2.07 -9.52 4.10
CA PHE A 67 1.40 -10.44 3.18
C PHE A 67 1.69 -11.89 3.57
N SER A 68 0.78 -12.81 3.25
CA SER A 68 1.00 -14.23 3.51
C SER A 68 1.96 -14.88 2.52
N GLY A 69 2.58 -15.99 2.92
CA GLY A 69 3.50 -16.77 2.07
C GLY A 69 2.85 -17.36 0.81
N GLY A 70 1.52 -17.41 0.74
CA GLY A 70 0.77 -17.84 -0.45
C GLY A 70 0.62 -16.74 -1.52
N THR A 71 1.12 -15.54 -1.27
CA THR A 71 1.00 -14.39 -2.16
C THR A 71 1.77 -14.59 -3.46
N ARG A 72 1.13 -14.24 -4.58
CA ARG A 72 1.73 -14.24 -5.92
C ARG A 72 1.65 -12.83 -6.53
N GLY A 73 2.56 -12.55 -7.46
CA GLY A 73 2.67 -11.24 -8.11
C GLY A 73 3.52 -10.23 -7.31
N PRO A 74 3.66 -8.99 -7.82
CA PRO A 74 4.56 -7.99 -7.25
C PRO A 74 4.00 -7.40 -5.96
N CYS A 75 4.33 -8.04 -4.83
CA CYS A 75 3.85 -7.66 -3.50
C CYS A 75 5.01 -7.28 -2.56
N ILE A 76 4.93 -6.11 -1.93
CA ILE A 76 5.91 -5.64 -0.93
C ILE A 76 5.19 -5.33 0.38
N GLY A 77 5.44 -6.15 1.41
CA GLY A 77 5.02 -5.86 2.78
C GLY A 77 6.12 -5.19 3.60
N HIS A 78 5.83 -4.97 4.88
CA HIS A 78 6.78 -4.48 5.88
C HIS A 78 7.42 -3.13 5.56
N ILE A 79 6.71 -2.26 4.82
CA ILE A 79 7.22 -0.92 4.54
C ILE A 79 7.39 -0.14 5.85
N SER A 80 8.61 0.31 6.07
CA SER A 80 9.02 1.02 7.29
C SER A 80 9.69 2.36 6.93
N PRO A 81 9.46 3.44 7.70
CA PRO A 81 8.53 3.53 8.83
C PRO A 81 7.07 3.34 8.40
N GLU A 82 6.24 2.74 9.27
CA GLU A 82 4.81 2.52 8.99
C GLU A 82 4.03 3.84 8.92
N ALA A 83 2.82 3.83 8.35
CA ALA A 83 2.03 5.04 8.19
C ALA A 83 1.63 5.67 9.54
N ALA A 84 1.30 4.84 10.53
CA ALA A 84 0.94 5.31 11.88
C ALA A 84 2.12 5.97 12.62
N ALA A 85 3.36 5.64 12.23
CA ALA A 85 4.58 6.28 12.74
C ALA A 85 4.99 7.51 11.92
N GLY A 86 4.16 7.92 10.93
CA GLY A 86 4.47 9.04 10.05
C GLY A 86 5.54 8.71 9.02
N GLY A 87 5.64 7.47 8.55
CA GLY A 87 6.54 7.12 7.45
C GLY A 87 6.09 7.64 6.07
N PRO A 88 6.96 7.61 5.05
CA PRO A 88 6.64 8.12 3.71
C PRO A 88 5.39 7.51 3.08
N ILE A 89 5.06 6.25 3.39
CA ILE A 89 3.84 5.60 2.90
C ILE A 89 2.55 6.32 3.35
N ALA A 90 2.57 7.02 4.49
CA ALA A 90 1.44 7.84 4.95
C ALA A 90 1.14 9.02 4.02
N CYS A 91 2.10 9.52 3.25
CA CYS A 91 1.95 10.71 2.42
C CYS A 91 1.53 10.42 0.97
N VAL A 92 1.47 9.13 0.60
CA VAL A 92 1.07 8.70 -0.75
C VAL A 92 -0.39 9.10 -1.00
N LYS A 93 -0.66 9.60 -2.20
CA LYS A 93 -1.98 10.01 -2.68
C LYS A 93 -2.35 9.24 -3.94
N ASN A 94 -3.66 9.13 -4.19
CA ASN A 94 -4.18 8.56 -5.43
C ASN A 94 -3.56 9.28 -6.65
N GLY A 95 -3.10 8.50 -7.62
CA GLY A 95 -2.50 9.00 -8.85
C GLY A 95 -1.00 9.25 -8.78
N ASP A 96 -0.36 9.23 -7.60
CA ASP A 96 1.09 9.34 -7.50
C ASP A 96 1.77 8.21 -8.30
N LYS A 97 2.87 8.54 -8.97
CA LYS A 97 3.68 7.53 -9.67
C LYS A 97 4.57 6.82 -8.66
N ILE A 98 4.50 5.49 -8.62
CA ILE A 98 5.41 4.66 -7.84
C ILE A 98 6.20 3.75 -8.80
N THR A 99 7.49 3.63 -8.55
CA THR A 99 8.41 2.73 -9.27
C THR A 99 8.82 1.60 -8.34
N MET A 100 8.60 0.36 -8.78
CA MET A 100 9.09 -0.85 -8.14
C MET A 100 10.18 -1.44 -9.01
N ASP A 101 11.41 -1.36 -8.54
CA ASP A 101 12.59 -1.89 -9.21
C ASP A 101 13.09 -3.10 -8.40
N ILE A 102 12.63 -4.29 -8.79
CA ILE A 102 12.93 -5.55 -8.11
C ILE A 102 14.43 -5.88 -8.19
N PRO A 103 15.10 -5.79 -9.37
CA PRO A 103 16.55 -6.01 -9.45
C PRO A 103 17.35 -5.06 -8.54
N ALA A 104 17.02 -3.76 -8.53
CA ALA A 104 17.70 -2.79 -7.66
C ALA A 104 17.19 -2.79 -6.22
N ARG A 105 16.22 -3.65 -5.87
CA ARG A 105 15.58 -3.74 -4.55
C ARG A 105 15.08 -2.38 -4.04
N ARG A 106 14.48 -1.58 -4.94
CA ARG A 106 14.11 -0.20 -4.67
C ARG A 106 12.63 0.07 -4.95
N LEU A 107 11.97 0.66 -3.97
CA LEU A 107 10.61 1.20 -4.08
C LEU A 107 10.69 2.73 -3.99
N THR A 108 10.25 3.43 -5.04
CA THR A 108 10.36 4.89 -5.13
C THR A 108 9.01 5.54 -5.34
N LEU A 109 8.66 6.48 -4.46
CA LEU A 109 7.57 7.42 -4.68
C LEU A 109 8.11 8.59 -5.52
N ASN A 110 7.63 8.73 -6.76
CA ASN A 110 8.18 9.71 -7.71
C ASN A 110 7.57 11.10 -7.49
N ILE A 111 7.89 11.71 -6.36
CA ILE A 111 7.59 13.11 -6.04
C ILE A 111 8.88 13.81 -5.62
N SER A 112 8.92 15.14 -5.71
CA SER A 112 10.08 15.90 -5.23
C SER A 112 10.16 15.89 -3.71
N ASP A 113 11.36 16.05 -3.16
CA ASP A 113 11.55 16.14 -1.72
C ASP A 113 10.79 17.30 -1.08
N ALA A 114 10.60 18.40 -1.83
CA ALA A 114 9.82 19.54 -1.38
C ALA A 114 8.34 19.16 -1.18
N GLU A 115 7.76 18.43 -2.13
CA GLU A 115 6.38 17.94 -2.04
C GLU A 115 6.26 16.86 -0.95
N LEU A 116 7.23 15.95 -0.85
CA LEU A 116 7.29 14.96 0.23
C LEU A 116 7.27 15.66 1.59
N ARG A 117 8.20 16.60 1.85
CA ARG A 117 8.25 17.37 3.11
C ARG A 117 6.95 18.13 3.38
N LYS A 118 6.36 18.76 2.35
CA LYS A 118 5.09 19.48 2.48
C LYS A 118 3.95 18.56 2.91
N ARG A 119 3.83 17.40 2.27
CA ARG A 119 2.79 16.41 2.60
C ARG A 119 3.00 15.84 3.99
N MET A 120 4.24 15.51 4.35
CA MET A 120 4.59 15.00 5.67
C MET A 120 4.23 15.98 6.79
N ARG A 121 4.49 17.28 6.62
CA ARG A 121 4.05 18.32 7.57
C ARG A 121 2.54 18.47 7.67
N SER A 122 1.81 18.12 6.61
CA SER A 122 0.35 18.21 6.55
C SER A 122 -0.35 16.92 7.03
N LEU A 123 0.41 15.89 7.41
CA LEU A 123 -0.16 14.66 7.93
C LEU A 123 -0.79 14.93 9.29
N LYS A 124 -2.11 14.78 9.35
CA LYS A 124 -2.81 14.74 10.63
C LYS A 124 -2.48 13.43 11.32
N ALA A 125 -2.08 13.51 12.59
CA ALA A 125 -1.93 12.32 13.42
C ALA A 125 -3.27 11.56 13.44
N ARG A 126 -3.29 10.34 12.94
CA ARG A 126 -4.42 9.44 13.14
C ARG A 126 -4.26 8.77 14.49
N LYS A 127 -5.35 8.72 15.26
CA LYS A 127 -5.40 7.86 16.44
C LYS A 127 -5.25 6.40 15.97
N PRO A 128 -4.39 5.59 16.62
CA PRO A 128 -4.38 4.15 16.40
C PRO A 128 -5.79 3.58 16.54
N LYS A 129 -6.15 2.57 15.75
CA LYS A 129 -7.38 1.82 16.02
C LYS A 129 -7.21 1.19 17.42
N ALA A 130 -8.21 1.37 18.28
CA ALA A 130 -8.22 0.70 19.58
C ALA A 130 -8.16 -0.82 19.34
N GLY A 131 -7.25 -1.49 20.03
CA GLY A 131 -7.12 -2.95 20.01
C GLY A 131 -8.20 -3.64 20.82
#